data_AF-A0A382SYK6-F1
#
_entry.id   AF-A0A382SYK6-F1
#
_cell.length_a   1.000
_cell.length_b   1.000
_cell.length_c   1.000
_cell.angle_alpha   90.00
_cell.angle_beta   90.00
_cell.angle_gamma   90.00
#
_symmetry.space_group_name_H-M   'P 1'
#
loop_
_entity.id
_entity.type
_entity.pdbx_description
1 polymer ?
#
loop_
_entity_poly.entity_id
_entity_poly.type
_entity_poly.pdbx_seq_one_letter_code
_entity_poly.pdbx_strand_id
1 'polypeptide(L)'
;MKEKIKIGMSSCLLGEEVRWDGDHKHDQYVRDVLGSYFDYVSICPEVDVGMGVPRETVALYGTLENPKMITKRSKTDWTKKMNHYTKDRIHELTKENLCGYVFKSKSPSCGIGKVPIYSEFGSSRMRHGSGMFASSFVKVFPLVPVEDEGRLHDPVIRENFIVRIFCFHRLQLLVRKSFSIGSLVRFHTRHKFLILSHSRKKYDDMGQLVANAKKIKTAELKTRY
;
A
#
# COMPACT_ATOMS: atom_id res chain seq x y z
N MET A 1 -12.54 -9.82 -21.80
CA MET A 1 -11.61 -8.81 -21.26
C MET A 1 -10.80 -9.44 -20.14
N LYS A 2 -9.46 -9.28 -20.14
CA LYS A 2 -8.62 -9.70 -19.00
C LYS A 2 -8.99 -8.82 -17.80
N GLU A 3 -9.37 -9.41 -16.68
CA GLU A 3 -9.59 -8.70 -15.42
C GLU A 3 -8.29 -7.98 -15.04
N LYS A 4 -8.35 -6.65 -14.92
CA LYS A 4 -7.20 -5.83 -14.54
C LYS A 4 -6.92 -5.97 -13.05
N ILE A 5 -5.67 -5.78 -12.67
CA ILE A 5 -5.25 -5.93 -11.27
C ILE A 5 -5.61 -4.65 -10.52
N LYS A 6 -6.37 -4.74 -9.42
CA LYS A 6 -6.73 -3.58 -8.60
C LYS A 6 -5.57 -3.14 -7.70
N ILE A 7 -5.19 -1.86 -7.75
CA ILE A 7 -4.23 -1.25 -6.81
C ILE A 7 -4.78 0.05 -6.22
N GLY A 8 -4.45 0.33 -4.97
CA GLY A 8 -4.76 1.61 -4.34
C GLY A 8 -3.81 2.71 -4.80
N MET A 9 -4.30 3.94 -4.89
CA MET A 9 -3.47 5.07 -5.25
C MET A 9 -3.90 6.33 -4.50
N SER A 10 -2.93 7.10 -4.01
CA SER A 10 -3.21 8.44 -3.52
C SER A 10 -3.77 9.30 -4.66
N SER A 11 -4.99 9.83 -4.50
CA SER A 11 -5.76 10.52 -5.56
C SER A 11 -5.01 11.64 -6.27
N CYS A 12 -4.15 12.36 -5.54
CA CYS A 12 -3.34 13.45 -6.11
C CYS A 12 -2.33 12.99 -7.18
N LEU A 13 -2.03 11.69 -7.27
CA LEU A 13 -1.19 11.08 -8.30
C LEU A 13 -1.97 10.79 -9.59
N LEU A 14 -3.30 10.65 -9.52
CA LEU A 14 -4.17 10.37 -10.68
C LEU A 14 -4.51 11.62 -11.50
N GLY A 15 -4.07 12.80 -11.04
CA GLY A 15 -4.41 14.08 -11.67
C GLY A 15 -5.66 14.72 -11.10
N GLU A 16 -6.26 14.16 -10.04
CA GLU A 16 -7.37 14.80 -9.34
C GLU A 16 -6.87 16.04 -8.59
N GLU A 17 -7.63 17.14 -8.69
CA GLU A 17 -7.40 18.41 -7.98
C GLU A 17 -7.75 18.25 -6.50
N VAL A 18 -6.97 17.45 -5.78
CA VAL A 18 -7.20 17.07 -4.37
C VAL A 18 -6.05 17.48 -3.45
N ARG A 19 -5.04 18.15 -3.99
CA ARG A 19 -3.96 18.70 -3.17
C ARG A 19 -4.44 19.90 -2.36
N TRP A 20 -3.71 20.22 -1.30
CA TRP A 20 -4.00 21.35 -0.43
C TRP A 20 -3.99 22.70 -1.18
N ASP A 21 -3.17 22.80 -2.23
CA ASP A 21 -3.05 23.95 -3.11
C ASP A 21 -4.02 23.92 -4.32
N GLY A 22 -4.84 22.89 -4.46
CA GLY A 22 -5.73 22.72 -5.62
C GLY A 22 -5.03 22.25 -6.90
N ASP A 23 -3.71 22.03 -6.85
CA ASP A 23 -2.93 21.57 -7.99
C ASP A 23 -2.97 20.03 -8.12
N HIS A 24 -2.52 19.50 -9.24
CA HIS A 24 -2.28 18.06 -9.44
C HIS A 24 -0.79 17.74 -9.40
N LYS A 25 -0.40 16.55 -8.92
CA LYS A 25 0.96 16.03 -9.16
C LYS A 25 0.86 14.91 -10.19
N HIS A 26 0.79 15.30 -11.45
CA HIS A 26 0.70 14.40 -12.58
C HIS A 26 1.97 13.55 -12.70
N ASP A 27 1.85 12.26 -12.40
CA ASP A 27 2.91 11.30 -12.70
C ASP A 27 2.51 10.52 -13.96
N GLN A 28 3.03 10.98 -15.11
CA GLN A 28 2.78 10.40 -16.43
C GLN A 28 3.07 8.90 -16.45
N TYR A 29 4.11 8.44 -15.76
CA TYR A 29 4.48 7.04 -15.77
C TYR A 29 3.46 6.19 -14.98
N VAL A 30 3.09 6.64 -13.79
CA VAL A 30 2.16 5.91 -12.93
C VAL A 30 0.75 5.89 -13.52
N ARG A 31 0.30 6.94 -14.20
CA ARG A 31 -1.02 6.91 -14.84
C ARG A 31 -1.00 6.17 -16.17
N ASP A 32 -0.09 6.53 -17.07
CA ASP A 32 -0.20 6.16 -18.48
C ASP A 32 0.44 4.79 -18.78
N VAL A 33 1.57 4.44 -18.14
CA VAL A 33 2.23 3.13 -18.35
C VAL A 33 1.61 2.04 -17.50
N LEU A 34 1.30 2.35 -16.23
CA LEU A 34 0.71 1.36 -15.32
C LEU A 34 -0.81 1.21 -15.53
N GLY A 35 -1.51 2.24 -16.06
CA GLY A 35 -2.97 2.23 -16.23
C GLY A 35 -3.48 1.24 -17.29
N SER A 36 -2.60 0.79 -18.19
CA SER A 36 -2.93 -0.32 -19.09
C SER A 36 -3.02 -1.67 -18.38
N TYR A 37 -2.37 -1.82 -17.23
CA TYR A 37 -2.29 -3.08 -16.47
C TYR A 37 -3.16 -3.10 -15.21
N PHE A 38 -3.44 -1.93 -14.64
CA PHE A 38 -4.10 -1.80 -13.34
C PHE A 38 -5.41 -1.01 -13.40
N ASP A 39 -6.31 -1.37 -12.50
CA ASP A 39 -7.45 -0.54 -12.11
C ASP A 39 -7.12 0.15 -10.79
N TYR A 40 -7.46 1.44 -10.69
CA TYR A 40 -7.09 2.26 -9.54
C TYR A 40 -8.26 2.47 -8.59
N VAL A 41 -8.00 2.22 -7.31
CA VAL A 41 -8.84 2.67 -6.20
C VAL A 41 -8.24 3.98 -5.68
N SER A 42 -8.82 5.10 -6.12
CA SER A 42 -8.43 6.47 -5.74
C SER A 42 -8.81 6.75 -4.28
N ILE A 43 -7.85 7.23 -3.48
CA ILE A 43 -8.06 7.53 -2.05
C ILE A 43 -7.32 8.82 -1.66
N CYS A 44 -8.04 9.77 -1.06
CA CYS A 44 -7.47 10.96 -0.45
C CYS A 44 -8.00 11.15 0.98
N PRO A 45 -7.29 10.67 2.01
CA PRO A 45 -7.80 10.72 3.38
C PRO A 45 -8.15 12.13 3.86
N GLU A 46 -7.40 13.14 3.39
CA GLU A 46 -7.59 14.54 3.77
C GLU A 46 -8.86 15.15 3.16
N VAL A 47 -9.18 14.81 1.90
CA VAL A 47 -10.43 15.28 1.28
C VAL A 47 -11.62 14.49 1.84
N ASP A 48 -11.48 13.18 1.96
CA ASP A 48 -12.56 12.30 2.41
C ASP A 48 -12.98 12.56 3.87
N VAL A 49 -12.07 13.06 4.71
CA VAL A 49 -12.40 13.48 6.08
C VAL A 49 -13.07 14.87 6.14
N GLY A 50 -13.20 15.55 5.00
CA GLY A 50 -13.91 16.82 4.86
C GLY A 50 -13.05 18.07 5.02
N MET A 51 -11.73 18.01 4.76
CA MET A 51 -10.89 19.22 4.81
C MET A 51 -11.11 20.15 3.60
N GLY A 52 -11.71 19.66 2.52
CA GLY A 52 -11.96 20.42 1.29
C GLY A 52 -10.73 20.60 0.39
N VAL A 53 -10.95 21.32 -0.71
CA VAL A 53 -9.93 21.76 -1.68
C VAL A 53 -10.31 23.17 -2.19
N PRO A 54 -9.42 24.17 -2.12
CA PRO A 54 -8.13 24.16 -1.42
C PRO A 54 -8.31 24.07 0.11
N ARG A 55 -7.25 23.70 0.83
CA ARG A 55 -7.26 23.57 2.29
C ARG A 55 -5.95 24.02 2.92
N GLU A 56 -6.00 24.27 4.22
CA GLU A 56 -4.80 24.54 4.98
C GLU A 56 -3.93 23.28 5.13
N THR A 57 -2.60 23.44 5.04
CA THR A 57 -1.67 22.32 5.25
C THR A 57 -1.75 21.79 6.68
N VAL A 58 -1.76 20.47 6.81
CA VAL A 58 -1.65 19.76 8.08
C VAL A 58 -0.22 19.29 8.34
N ALA A 59 0.12 19.06 9.61
CA ALA A 59 1.34 18.42 10.04
C ALA A 59 1.05 17.43 11.18
N LEU A 60 1.98 16.49 11.41
CA LEU A 60 1.88 15.53 12.51
C LEU A 60 2.66 16.05 13.72
N TYR A 61 2.05 15.92 14.91
CA TYR A 61 2.63 16.33 16.19
C TYR A 61 2.56 15.19 17.22
N GLY A 62 3.45 15.15 18.20
CA GLY A 62 3.47 14.16 19.28
C GLY A 62 4.48 13.04 19.06
N THR A 63 4.06 11.78 19.24
CA THR A 63 4.95 10.61 19.14
C THR A 63 4.75 9.83 17.84
N LEU A 64 5.65 8.88 17.57
CA LEU A 64 5.55 8.01 16.39
C LEU A 64 4.34 7.06 16.49
N GLU A 65 4.01 6.64 17.71
CA GLU A 65 2.96 5.69 18.02
C GLU A 65 1.58 6.35 18.02
N ASN A 66 1.50 7.61 18.47
CA ASN A 66 0.26 8.36 18.58
C ASN A 66 0.40 9.79 18.05
N PRO A 67 0.57 9.97 16.72
CA PRO A 67 0.65 11.29 16.12
C PRO A 67 -0.72 11.97 16.07
N LYS A 68 -0.73 13.27 16.30
CA LYS A 68 -1.88 14.16 16.11
C LYS A 68 -1.76 14.89 14.78
N MET A 69 -2.83 14.93 13.99
CA MET A 69 -2.88 15.68 12.75
C MET A 69 -3.54 17.03 12.99
N ILE A 70 -2.76 18.11 12.81
CA ILE A 70 -3.22 19.46 13.14
C ILE A 70 -2.83 20.42 12.00
N THR A 71 -3.72 21.35 11.68
CA THR A 71 -3.45 22.40 10.69
C THR A 71 -2.41 23.40 11.21
N LYS A 72 -1.53 23.91 10.33
CA LYS A 72 -0.36 24.70 10.75
C LYS A 72 -0.68 26.11 11.27
N ARG A 73 -1.69 26.78 10.72
CA ARG A 73 -2.12 28.15 11.00
C ARG A 73 -3.34 28.18 11.92
N SER A 74 -4.44 27.51 11.58
CA SER A 74 -5.67 27.52 12.38
C SER A 74 -5.60 26.63 13.63
N LYS A 75 -4.58 25.75 13.71
CA LYS A 75 -4.37 24.80 14.82
C LYS A 75 -5.56 23.88 15.08
N THR A 76 -6.36 23.60 14.05
CA THR A 76 -7.51 22.71 14.10
C THR A 76 -7.05 21.27 14.16
N ASP A 77 -7.45 20.54 15.21
CA ASP A 77 -7.10 19.13 15.41
C ASP A 77 -8.06 18.21 14.63
N TRP A 78 -7.52 17.49 13.64
CA TRP A 78 -8.23 16.55 12.79
C TRP A 78 -8.03 15.09 13.21
N THR A 79 -7.27 14.83 14.27
CA THR A 79 -6.82 13.48 14.68
C THR A 79 -7.99 12.52 14.85
N LYS A 80 -9.05 12.93 15.57
CA LYS A 80 -10.22 12.07 15.82
C LYS A 80 -10.94 11.69 14.53
N LYS A 81 -11.21 12.68 13.66
CA LYS A 81 -11.89 12.44 12.39
C LYS A 81 -11.04 11.58 11.46
N MET A 82 -9.73 11.85 11.38
CA MET A 82 -8.79 11.09 10.55
C MET A 82 -8.68 9.63 11.01
N ASN A 83 -8.62 9.39 12.33
CA ASN A 83 -8.59 8.02 12.88
C ASN A 83 -9.87 7.25 12.58
N HIS A 84 -11.03 7.89 12.74
CA HIS A 84 -12.32 7.27 12.44
C HIS A 84 -12.44 6.92 10.95
N TYR A 85 -12.19 7.89 10.08
CA TYR A 85 -12.17 7.68 8.62
C TYR A 85 -11.18 6.57 8.23
N THR A 86 -9.95 6.60 8.78
CA THR A 86 -8.92 5.61 8.45
C THR A 86 -9.37 4.20 8.79
N LYS A 87 -9.99 4.00 9.97
CA LYS A 87 -10.51 2.71 10.40
C LYS A 87 -11.58 2.19 9.42
N ASP A 88 -12.56 3.03 9.09
CA ASP A 88 -13.70 2.64 8.26
C ASP A 88 -13.27 2.39 6.82
N ARG A 89 -12.46 3.30 6.26
CA ARG A 89 -11.93 3.15 4.90
C ARG A 89 -11.07 1.90 4.76
N ILE A 90 -10.20 1.62 5.71
CA ILE A 90 -9.39 0.38 5.69
C ILE A 90 -10.28 -0.86 5.70
N HIS A 91 -11.35 -0.86 6.50
CA HIS A 91 -12.32 -1.95 6.53
C HIS A 91 -12.98 -2.14 5.16
N GLU A 92 -13.37 -1.07 4.47
CA GLU A 92 -13.88 -1.15 3.10
C GLU A 92 -12.85 -1.74 2.12
N LEU A 93 -11.60 -1.30 2.19
CA LEU A 93 -10.53 -1.78 1.30
C LEU A 93 -10.21 -3.27 1.47
N THR A 94 -10.55 -3.87 2.61
CA THR A 94 -10.42 -5.34 2.77
C THR A 94 -11.28 -6.11 1.77
N LYS A 95 -12.35 -5.50 1.26
CA LYS A 95 -13.29 -6.09 0.30
C LYS A 95 -12.84 -5.88 -1.15
N GLU A 96 -11.95 -4.92 -1.40
CA GLU A 96 -11.51 -4.53 -2.75
C GLU A 96 -10.45 -5.47 -3.36
N ASN A 97 -9.83 -6.33 -2.56
CA ASN A 97 -8.78 -7.26 -3.02
C ASN A 97 -7.60 -6.55 -3.70
N LEU A 98 -7.15 -5.47 -3.06
CA LEU A 98 -6.01 -4.70 -3.52
C LEU A 98 -4.78 -5.60 -3.63
N CYS A 99 -4.07 -5.46 -4.75
CA CYS A 99 -2.85 -6.18 -5.05
C CYS A 99 -1.59 -5.32 -4.92
N GLY A 100 -1.77 -4.03 -4.64
CA GLY A 100 -0.70 -3.07 -4.39
C GLY A 100 -1.25 -1.73 -3.94
N TYR A 101 -0.38 -0.84 -3.48
CA TYR A 101 -0.73 0.55 -3.19
C TYR A 101 0.44 1.50 -3.54
N VAL A 102 0.15 2.58 -4.25
CA VAL A 102 1.10 3.69 -4.49
C VAL A 102 0.72 4.90 -3.66
N PHE A 103 1.57 5.25 -2.70
CA PHE A 103 1.34 6.32 -1.75
C PHE A 103 2.00 7.63 -2.19
N LYS A 104 1.37 8.76 -1.83
CA LYS A 104 1.99 10.08 -1.94
C LYS A 104 3.03 10.29 -0.85
N SER A 105 4.28 10.41 -1.26
CA SER A 105 5.47 10.67 -0.45
C SER A 105 5.33 11.96 0.35
N LYS A 106 5.85 11.93 1.59
CA LYS A 106 5.87 13.02 2.58
C LYS A 106 4.51 13.57 3.03
N SER A 107 3.39 12.95 2.64
CA SER A 107 2.06 13.36 3.11
C SER A 107 1.85 12.97 4.59
N PRO A 108 1.31 13.87 5.43
CA PRO A 108 0.88 13.55 6.81
C PRO A 108 -0.16 12.44 6.91
N SER A 109 -0.96 12.23 5.86
CA SER A 109 -1.93 11.13 5.78
C SER A 109 -1.32 9.89 5.10
N CYS A 110 -0.73 10.07 3.92
CA CYS A 110 -0.39 8.98 3.00
C CYS A 110 1.09 8.59 2.96
N GLY A 111 2.01 9.37 3.52
CA GLY A 111 3.44 9.06 3.36
C GLY A 111 3.82 7.76 4.08
N ILE A 112 4.35 6.76 3.37
CA ILE A 112 4.78 5.49 3.99
C ILE A 112 6.03 5.61 4.86
N GLY A 113 6.82 6.67 4.68
CA GLY A 113 8.02 6.94 5.46
C GLY A 113 8.52 8.37 5.26
N LYS A 114 9.49 8.77 6.09
CA LYS A 114 10.10 10.11 6.07
C LYS A 114 9.09 11.26 6.22
N VAL A 115 7.96 11.02 6.90
CA VAL A 115 6.98 12.06 7.25
C VAL A 115 7.42 12.73 8.54
N PRO A 116 7.60 14.07 8.56
CA PRO A 116 7.94 14.80 9.79
C PRO A 116 6.83 14.70 10.84
N ILE A 117 7.23 14.34 12.06
CA ILE A 117 6.39 14.37 13.26
C ILE A 117 7.08 15.27 14.29
N TYR A 118 6.51 16.44 14.53
CA TYR A 118 7.05 17.46 15.42
C TYR A 118 6.72 17.12 16.88
N SER A 119 7.61 17.43 17.83
CA SER A 119 7.31 17.21 19.25
C SER A 119 6.13 18.05 19.73
N GLU A 120 6.09 19.31 19.29
CA GLU A 120 5.11 20.33 19.70
C GLU A 120 5.05 21.46 18.67
N PHE A 121 4.07 22.35 18.80
CA PHE A 121 3.95 23.53 17.94
C PHE A 121 5.16 24.46 18.08
N GLY A 122 5.74 24.85 16.94
CA GLY A 122 6.90 25.76 16.90
C GLY A 122 8.24 25.09 17.21
N SER A 123 8.26 23.79 17.54
CA SER A 123 9.50 23.06 17.76
C SER A 123 10.18 22.68 16.45
N SER A 124 11.51 22.85 16.41
CA SER A 124 12.37 22.33 15.35
C SER A 124 12.72 20.84 15.55
N ARG A 125 12.44 20.28 16.74
CA ARG A 125 12.65 18.87 17.04
C ARG A 125 11.57 18.04 16.36
N MET A 126 11.98 17.26 15.37
CA MET A 126 11.10 16.36 14.64
C MET A 126 11.69 14.96 14.54
N ARG A 127 10.82 13.96 14.54
CA ARG A 127 11.12 12.59 14.16
C ARG A 127 10.54 12.31 12.78
N HIS A 128 10.95 11.21 12.18
CA HIS A 128 10.44 10.78 10.88
C HIS A 128 9.69 9.46 11.04
N GLY A 129 8.46 9.42 10.53
CA GLY A 129 7.60 8.24 10.57
C GLY A 129 6.76 8.11 9.31
N SER A 130 5.60 7.48 9.47
CA SER A 130 4.61 7.30 8.41
C SER A 130 3.37 8.15 8.71
N GLY A 131 2.64 8.52 7.67
CA GLY A 131 1.35 9.17 7.76
C GLY A 131 0.30 8.28 8.43
N MET A 132 -0.74 8.90 8.98
CA MET A 132 -1.74 8.20 9.80
C MET A 132 -2.47 7.07 9.04
N PHE A 133 -2.86 7.35 7.78
CA PHE A 133 -3.54 6.36 6.93
C PHE A 133 -2.56 5.27 6.47
N ALA A 134 -1.37 5.66 5.99
CA ALA A 134 -0.36 4.72 5.52
C ALA A 134 0.11 3.74 6.61
N SER A 135 0.33 4.23 7.83
CA SER A 135 0.68 3.40 8.99
C SER A 135 -0.39 2.35 9.28
N SER A 136 -1.66 2.76 9.24
CA SER A 136 -2.79 1.86 9.48
C SER A 136 -2.98 0.85 8.34
N PHE A 137 -2.81 1.29 7.09
CA PHE A 137 -2.90 0.42 5.91
C PHE A 137 -1.85 -0.70 5.96
N VAL A 138 -0.58 -0.37 6.19
CA VAL A 138 0.51 -1.37 6.23
C VAL A 138 0.32 -2.38 7.38
N LYS A 139 -0.25 -1.94 8.51
CA LYS A 139 -0.59 -2.83 9.62
C LYS A 139 -1.66 -3.86 9.26
N VAL A 140 -2.70 -3.45 8.53
CA VAL A 140 -3.82 -4.33 8.15
C VAL A 140 -3.49 -5.18 6.91
N PHE A 141 -2.65 -4.66 6.01
CA PHE A 141 -2.28 -5.30 4.74
C PHE A 141 -0.78 -5.61 4.67
N PRO A 142 -0.20 -6.42 5.57
CA PRO A 142 1.25 -6.62 5.65
C PRO A 142 1.86 -7.32 4.42
N LEU A 143 1.04 -8.03 3.64
CA LEU A 143 1.46 -8.74 2.43
C LEU A 143 1.23 -7.94 1.14
N VAL A 144 0.42 -6.88 1.19
CA VAL A 144 0.15 -6.05 0.00
C VAL A 144 1.42 -5.23 -0.30
N PRO A 145 1.99 -5.32 -1.51
CA PRO A 145 3.10 -4.48 -1.91
C PRO A 145 2.73 -2.99 -1.84
N VAL A 146 3.58 -2.19 -1.20
CA VAL A 146 3.40 -0.73 -1.11
C VAL A 146 4.69 -0.03 -1.50
N GLU A 147 4.57 1.10 -2.20
CA GLU A 147 5.69 1.99 -2.50
C GLU A 147 5.22 3.45 -2.51
N ASP A 148 6.16 4.40 -2.44
CA ASP A 148 5.87 5.82 -2.68
C ASP A 148 6.22 6.24 -4.10
N GLU A 149 5.50 7.24 -4.64
CA GLU A 149 5.66 7.66 -6.04
C GLU A 149 7.10 8.09 -6.35
N GLY A 150 7.79 8.72 -5.40
CA GLY A 150 9.16 9.19 -5.60
C GLY A 150 10.15 8.05 -5.81
N ARG A 151 9.96 6.94 -5.09
CA ARG A 151 10.81 5.74 -5.22
C ARG A 151 10.56 4.97 -6.52
N LEU A 152 9.38 5.08 -7.11
CA LEU A 152 9.06 4.40 -8.38
C LEU A 152 9.78 5.00 -9.59
N HIS A 153 10.48 6.13 -9.44
CA HIS A 153 11.40 6.61 -10.48
C HIS A 153 12.70 5.79 -10.56
N ASP A 154 13.07 5.08 -9.49
CA ASP A 154 14.18 4.14 -9.53
C ASP A 154 13.76 2.86 -10.28
N PRO A 155 14.47 2.47 -11.36
CA PRO A 155 14.06 1.35 -12.20
C PRO A 155 14.06 0.01 -11.46
N VAL A 156 14.97 -0.20 -10.51
CA VAL A 156 15.11 -1.45 -9.75
C VAL A 156 13.98 -1.58 -8.73
N ILE A 157 13.70 -0.51 -7.98
CA ILE A 157 12.57 -0.48 -7.04
C ILE A 157 11.26 -0.70 -7.78
N ARG A 158 11.10 0.01 -8.90
CA ARG A 158 9.91 -0.09 -9.74
C ARG A 158 9.69 -1.50 -10.28
N GLU A 159 10.72 -2.13 -10.84
CA GLU A 159 10.63 -3.52 -11.31
C GLU A 159 10.22 -4.45 -10.17
N ASN A 160 10.86 -4.32 -9.01
CA ASN A 160 10.54 -5.14 -7.83
C ASN A 160 9.08 -4.97 -7.40
N PHE A 161 8.58 -3.73 -7.35
CA PHE A 161 7.19 -3.43 -7.02
C PHE A 161 6.21 -4.08 -7.99
N ILE A 162 6.45 -3.92 -9.30
CA ILE A 162 5.61 -4.50 -10.35
C ILE A 162 5.59 -6.04 -10.23
N VAL A 163 6.77 -6.67 -10.12
CA VAL A 163 6.89 -8.13 -9.95
C VAL A 163 6.10 -8.60 -8.73
N ARG A 164 6.23 -7.90 -7.60
CA ARG A 164 5.49 -8.22 -6.37
C ARG A 164 3.98 -8.11 -6.54
N ILE A 165 3.47 -7.09 -7.22
CA ILE A 165 2.03 -6.95 -7.52
C ILE A 165 1.53 -8.15 -8.32
N PHE A 166 2.21 -8.50 -9.41
CA PHE A 166 1.78 -9.61 -10.27
C PHE A 166 1.86 -10.96 -9.54
N CYS A 167 2.90 -11.19 -8.73
CA CYS A 167 3.03 -12.39 -7.92
C CYS A 167 1.92 -12.48 -6.87
N PHE A 168 1.67 -11.38 -6.15
CA PHE A 168 0.65 -11.33 -5.11
C PHE A 168 -0.77 -11.49 -5.69
N HIS A 169 -1.07 -10.87 -6.83
CA HIS A 169 -2.32 -11.09 -7.54
C HIS A 169 -2.53 -12.56 -7.91
N ARG A 170 -1.51 -13.22 -8.49
CA ARG A 170 -1.59 -14.65 -8.82
C ARG A 170 -1.75 -15.53 -7.58
N LEU A 171 -1.13 -15.16 -6.47
CA LEU A 171 -1.28 -15.85 -5.18
C LEU A 171 -2.71 -15.69 -4.65
N GLN A 172 -3.29 -14.48 -4.70
CA GLN A 172 -4.69 -14.27 -4.34
C GLN A 172 -5.64 -15.12 -5.19
N LEU A 173 -5.41 -15.19 -6.51
CA LEU A 173 -6.21 -16.03 -7.40
C LEU A 173 -6.10 -17.52 -7.06
N LEU A 174 -4.90 -18.00 -6.71
CA LEU A 174 -4.68 -19.38 -6.25
C LEU A 174 -5.50 -19.69 -4.99
N VAL A 175 -5.51 -18.78 -4.02
CA VAL A 175 -6.16 -18.99 -2.72
C VAL A 175 -7.68 -18.86 -2.79
N ARG A 176 -8.19 -17.91 -3.59
CA ARG A 176 -9.61 -17.52 -3.66
C ARG A 176 -10.47 -18.31 -4.64
N LYS A 177 -9.88 -18.84 -5.71
CA LYS A 177 -10.59 -19.71 -6.66
C LYS A 177 -10.64 -21.15 -6.12
N SER A 178 -10.39 -22.14 -6.97
CA SER A 178 -10.37 -23.55 -6.60
C SER A 178 -8.97 -24.00 -6.18
N PHE A 179 -8.61 -23.79 -4.91
CA PHE A 179 -7.33 -24.27 -4.40
C PHE A 179 -7.29 -25.80 -4.43
N SER A 180 -6.23 -26.32 -5.04
CA SER A 180 -5.89 -27.75 -5.08
C SER A 180 -4.37 -27.91 -5.04
N ILE A 181 -3.89 -29.08 -4.61
CA ILE A 181 -2.45 -29.40 -4.64
C ILE A 181 -1.90 -29.23 -6.06
N GLY A 182 -2.65 -29.67 -7.08
CA GLY A 182 -2.25 -29.47 -8.48
C GLY A 182 -2.11 -28.00 -8.88
N SER A 183 -3.03 -27.13 -8.44
CA SER A 183 -2.92 -25.68 -8.68
C SER A 183 -1.74 -25.05 -7.94
N LEU A 184 -1.44 -25.51 -6.71
CA LEU A 184 -0.29 -25.06 -5.95
C LEU A 184 1.02 -25.46 -6.63
N VAL A 185 1.14 -26.70 -7.08
CA VAL A 185 2.31 -27.19 -7.82
C VAL A 185 2.53 -26.34 -9.08
N ARG A 186 1.48 -26.12 -9.89
CA ARG A 186 1.59 -25.27 -11.09
C ARG A 186 2.00 -23.84 -10.76
N PHE A 187 1.41 -23.25 -9.72
CA PHE A 187 1.79 -21.91 -9.27
C PHE A 187 3.26 -21.88 -8.84
N HIS A 188 3.70 -22.83 -8.01
CA HIS A 188 5.08 -22.87 -7.53
C HIS A 188 6.07 -23.11 -8.67
N THR A 189 5.82 -24.06 -9.57
CA THR A 189 6.68 -24.31 -10.74
C THR A 189 6.88 -23.05 -11.58
N ARG A 190 5.84 -22.23 -11.75
CA ARG A 190 5.92 -20.97 -12.49
C ARG A 190 6.77 -19.90 -11.79
N HIS A 191 6.83 -19.89 -10.46
CA HIS A 191 7.49 -18.86 -9.67
C HIS A 191 8.80 -19.31 -9.01
N LYS A 192 9.16 -20.60 -9.08
CA LYS A 192 10.32 -21.16 -8.36
C LYS A 192 11.63 -20.47 -8.70
N PHE A 193 11.86 -20.10 -9.97
CA PHE A 193 13.10 -19.41 -10.35
C PHE A 193 13.14 -17.94 -9.88
N LEU A 194 11.98 -17.29 -9.74
CA LEU A 194 11.89 -15.99 -9.09
C LEU A 194 12.20 -16.11 -7.59
N ILE A 195 11.74 -17.17 -6.93
CA ILE A 195 12.12 -17.42 -5.53
C ILE A 195 13.63 -17.65 -5.44
N LEU A 196 14.20 -18.45 -6.35
CA LEU A 196 15.63 -18.76 -6.39
C LEU A 196 16.50 -17.51 -6.59
N SER A 197 16.09 -16.57 -7.44
CA SER A 197 16.83 -15.33 -7.68
C SER A 197 16.89 -14.42 -6.44
N HIS A 198 15.97 -14.60 -5.48
CA HIS A 198 15.96 -13.85 -4.23
C HIS A 198 16.54 -14.63 -3.04
N SER A 199 16.35 -15.95 -2.98
CA SER A 199 16.88 -16.78 -1.91
C SER A 199 16.84 -18.27 -2.24
N ARG A 200 18.02 -18.90 -2.30
CA ARG A 200 18.16 -20.36 -2.41
C ARG A 200 17.52 -21.10 -1.24
N LYS A 201 17.73 -20.62 -0.01
CA LYS A 201 17.09 -21.21 1.18
C LYS A 201 15.56 -21.24 1.06
N LYS A 202 14.93 -20.13 0.66
CA LYS A 202 13.47 -20.08 0.47
C LYS A 202 13.00 -20.96 -0.69
N TYR A 203 13.79 -21.07 -1.75
CA TYR A 203 13.51 -21.99 -2.84
C TYR A 203 13.43 -23.44 -2.33
N ASP A 204 14.41 -23.88 -1.54
CA ASP A 204 14.46 -25.23 -0.99
C ASP A 204 13.32 -25.46 0.02
N ASP A 205 13.11 -24.53 0.96
CA ASP A 205 12.04 -24.60 1.97
C ASP A 205 10.65 -24.72 1.31
N MET A 206 10.35 -23.87 0.32
CA MET A 206 9.06 -23.87 -0.38
C MET A 206 8.90 -25.09 -1.29
N GLY A 207 9.99 -25.55 -1.91
CA GLY A 207 9.99 -26.79 -2.69
C GLY A 207 9.62 -28.00 -1.83
N GLN A 208 10.20 -28.10 -0.63
CA GLN A 208 9.87 -29.15 0.34
C GLN A 208 8.42 -29.07 0.83
N LEU A 209 7.90 -27.86 1.07
CA LEU A 209 6.50 -27.65 1.43
C LEU A 209 5.55 -28.17 0.34
N VAL A 210 5.84 -27.86 -0.93
CA VAL A 210 5.01 -28.29 -2.07
C VAL A 210 5.11 -29.80 -2.30
N ALA A 211 6.30 -30.39 -2.15
CA ALA A 211 6.50 -31.84 -2.27
C ALA A 211 5.71 -32.63 -1.21
N ASN A 212 5.60 -32.09 0.00
CA ASN A 212 4.87 -32.71 1.11
C ASN A 212 3.40 -32.27 1.22
N ALA A 213 2.89 -31.50 0.26
CA ALA A 213 1.54 -30.92 0.30
C ALA A 213 0.41 -31.95 0.54
N LYS A 214 0.55 -33.19 0.05
CA LYS A 214 -0.45 -34.27 0.26
C LYS A 214 -0.62 -34.68 1.73
N LYS A 215 0.38 -34.41 2.57
CA LYS A 215 0.38 -34.77 4.00
C LYS A 215 -0.18 -33.66 4.90
N ILE A 216 -0.46 -32.49 4.34
CA ILE A 216 -0.85 -31.29 5.08
C ILE A 216 -2.32 -30.97 4.77
N LYS A 217 -3.10 -30.61 5.79
CA LYS A 217 -4.49 -30.18 5.57
C LYS A 217 -4.50 -28.91 4.72
N THR A 218 -5.45 -28.82 3.78
CA THR A 218 -5.55 -27.70 2.83
C THR A 218 -5.52 -26.32 3.49
N ALA A 219 -6.22 -26.13 4.61
CA ALA A 219 -6.25 -24.86 5.33
C ALA A 219 -4.87 -24.48 5.90
N GLU A 220 -4.16 -25.43 6.49
CA GLU A 220 -2.81 -25.21 7.01
C GLU A 220 -1.81 -24.94 5.87
N LEU A 221 -1.93 -25.68 4.78
CA LEU A 221 -1.06 -25.51 3.60
C LEU A 221 -1.20 -24.11 2.99
N LYS A 222 -2.43 -23.56 2.93
CA LYS A 222 -2.67 -22.18 2.48
C LYS A 222 -2.01 -21.12 3.37
N THR A 223 -1.98 -21.34 4.68
CA THR A 223 -1.38 -20.39 5.63
C THR A 223 0.15 -20.47 5.64
N ARG A 224 0.71 -21.68 5.46
CA ARG A 224 2.16 -21.90 5.46
C ARG A 224 2.85 -21.44 4.17
N TYR A 225 2.15 -21.49 3.04
CA TYR A 225 2.69 -21.13 1.73
C TYR A 225 2.61 -19.63 1.46
#